data_AF-A0AAE1FS06-F1
#
_entry.id   AF-A0AAE1FS06-F1
#
_cell.length_a   1.000
_cell.length_b   1.000
_cell.length_c   1.000
_cell.angle_alpha   90.00
_cell.angle_beta   90.00
_cell.angle_gamma   90.00
#
_symmetry.space_group_name_H-M   'P 1'
#
loop_
_entity.id
_entity.type
_entity.pdbx_description
1 polymer ?
#
loop_
_entity_poly.entity_id
_entity_poly.type
_entity_poly.pdbx_seq_one_letter_code
_entity_poly.pdbx_strand_id
1 'polypeptide(L)'
;MSVRFDAKQFCSEPSLQNLQGRIISKDDWKFVAYYFDITYESSHTKEMLKKFGIQELTNRNLLPEEAVAVCTPLSCHGSDSQVSEDVPQYQEKNPYPEPWSEARLEFEREKLQLELKERERDREFNRLELGDRVLKRLELEEKGRDGQIEIAKIQQLEEST
;
A
#
# COMPACT_ATOMS: atom_id res chain seq x y z
N MET A 1 9.54 -30.81 19.05
CA MET A 1 8.74 -30.19 17.96
C MET A 1 9.30 -28.81 17.73
N SER A 2 9.79 -28.50 16.51
CA SER A 2 10.34 -27.16 16.23
C SER A 2 9.17 -26.19 16.03
N VAL A 3 9.01 -25.24 16.95
CA VAL A 3 7.98 -24.20 16.86
C VAL A 3 8.40 -23.27 15.72
N ARG A 4 7.66 -23.33 14.60
CA ARG A 4 7.89 -22.41 13.47
C ARG A 4 7.72 -20.97 13.95
N PHE A 5 8.56 -20.08 13.43
CA PHE A 5 8.39 -18.64 13.64
C PHE A 5 7.11 -18.18 12.93
N ASP A 6 6.26 -17.44 13.64
CA ASP A 6 5.08 -16.81 13.05
C ASP A 6 5.34 -15.30 12.96
N ALA A 7 5.60 -14.84 11.73
CA ALA A 7 5.90 -13.44 11.47
C ALA A 7 4.73 -12.51 11.81
N LYS A 8 3.47 -12.97 11.67
CA LYS A 8 2.29 -12.16 12.02
C LYS A 8 2.18 -11.98 13.53
N GLN A 9 2.36 -13.06 14.28
CA GLN A 9 2.35 -13.02 15.74
C GLN A 9 3.49 -12.15 16.28
N PHE A 10 4.68 -12.25 15.67
CA PHE A 10 5.81 -11.40 16.04
C PHE A 10 5.56 -9.92 15.73
N CYS A 11 4.92 -9.60 14.61
CA CYS A 11 4.59 -8.21 14.26
C CYS A 11 3.53 -7.60 15.20
N SER A 12 2.58 -8.41 15.71
CA SER A 12 1.60 -7.94 16.69
C SER A 12 2.19 -7.76 18.10
N GLU A 13 3.12 -8.63 18.49
CA GLU A 13 3.77 -8.59 19.81
C GLU A 13 5.27 -8.90 19.68
N PRO A 14 6.09 -7.89 19.37
CA PRO A 14 7.53 -8.05 19.22
C PRO A 14 8.14 -8.43 20.57
N SER A 15 8.84 -9.56 20.63
CA SER A 15 9.53 -9.97 21.84
C SER A 15 10.82 -10.74 21.53
N LEU A 16 11.80 -10.61 22.42
CA LEU A 16 13.07 -11.32 22.32
C LEU A 16 12.87 -12.84 22.30
N GLN A 17 11.92 -13.34 23.11
CA GLN A 17 11.62 -14.78 23.23
C GLN A 17 11.09 -15.37 21.92
N ASN A 18 10.42 -14.56 21.09
CA ASN A 18 9.95 -14.98 19.77
C ASN A 18 11.11 -15.11 18.76
N LEU A 19 12.21 -14.39 18.96
CA LEU A 19 13.41 -14.43 18.10
C LEU A 19 14.44 -15.46 18.55
N GLN A 20 14.59 -15.65 19.86
CA GLN A 20 15.65 -16.47 20.44
C GLN A 20 15.44 -17.95 20.11
N GLY A 21 16.48 -18.60 19.57
CA GLY A 21 16.46 -20.04 19.28
C GLY A 21 15.56 -20.47 18.12
N ARG A 22 14.90 -19.54 17.41
CA ARG A 22 14.06 -19.85 16.24
C ARG A 22 14.81 -19.65 14.93
N ILE A 23 14.58 -20.57 14.00
CA ILE A 23 15.04 -20.41 12.62
C ILE A 23 14.00 -19.58 11.87
N ILE A 24 14.36 -18.32 11.59
CA ILE A 24 13.52 -17.37 10.85
C ILE A 24 13.96 -17.36 9.40
N SER A 25 13.03 -17.43 8.44
CA SER A 25 13.37 -17.44 7.01
C SER A 25 13.65 -16.03 6.48
N LYS A 26 14.22 -15.93 5.27
CA LYS A 26 14.42 -14.63 4.60
C LYS A 26 13.07 -13.93 4.35
N ASP A 27 12.04 -14.69 3.98
CA ASP A 27 10.73 -14.13 3.66
C ASP A 27 9.97 -13.66 4.91
N ASP A 28 10.17 -14.33 6.04
CA ASP A 28 9.66 -13.84 7.34
C ASP A 28 10.28 -12.48 7.70
N TRP A 29 11.58 -12.29 7.48
CA TRP A 29 12.23 -11.01 7.71
C TRP A 29 11.80 -9.93 6.72
N LYS A 30 11.52 -10.27 5.46
CA LYS A 30 10.91 -9.35 4.51
C LYS A 30 9.51 -8.93 4.96
N PHE A 31 8.72 -9.88 5.48
CA PHE A 31 7.40 -9.59 6.01
C PHE A 31 7.47 -8.63 7.21
N VAL A 32 8.39 -8.87 8.15
CA VAL A 32 8.64 -7.96 9.27
C VAL A 32 9.06 -6.58 8.75
N ALA A 33 9.98 -6.52 7.79
CA ALA A 33 10.41 -5.25 7.21
C ALA A 33 9.27 -4.50 6.52
N TYR A 34 8.40 -5.20 5.79
CA TYR A 34 7.20 -4.62 5.19
C TYR A 34 6.19 -4.13 6.24
N TYR A 35 5.95 -4.91 7.30
CA TYR A 35 4.97 -4.55 8.34
C TYR A 35 5.36 -3.28 9.12
N PHE A 36 6.66 -3.08 9.34
CA PHE A 36 7.17 -1.92 10.06
C PHE A 36 7.71 -0.82 9.13
N ASP A 37 7.44 -0.85 7.82
CA ASP A 37 7.96 0.15 6.86
C ASP A 37 9.49 0.33 6.93
N ILE A 38 10.23 -0.76 7.13
CA ILE A 38 11.69 -0.77 7.16
C ILE A 38 12.19 -0.87 5.73
N THR A 39 13.01 0.08 5.30
CA THR A 39 13.58 0.09 3.96
C THR A 39 14.63 -1.02 3.82
N TYR A 40 14.50 -1.85 2.78
CA TYR A 40 15.48 -2.91 2.48
C TYR A 40 15.62 -3.12 0.98
N GLU A 41 16.79 -3.60 0.54
CA GLU A 41 17.02 -4.00 -0.84
C GLU A 41 16.72 -5.49 -1.06
N SER A 42 16.26 -5.86 -2.26
CA SER A 42 16.01 -7.27 -2.62
C SER A 42 17.29 -8.13 -2.58
N SER A 43 18.44 -7.49 -2.80
CA SER A 43 19.80 -8.04 -2.70
C SER A 43 20.19 -8.42 -1.27
N HIS A 44 19.56 -7.84 -0.24
CA HIS A 44 19.93 -8.07 1.16
C HIS A 44 19.85 -9.54 1.53
N THR A 45 20.86 -10.03 2.23
CA THR A 45 20.88 -11.39 2.80
C THR A 45 19.91 -11.45 3.97
N LYS A 46 19.57 -12.67 4.39
CA LYS A 46 18.72 -12.88 5.56
C LYS A 46 19.31 -12.22 6.82
N GLU A 47 20.63 -12.23 6.95
CA GLU A 47 21.40 -11.71 8.06
C GLU A 47 21.39 -10.18 8.07
N MET A 48 21.46 -9.54 6.90
CA MET A 48 21.27 -8.10 6.75
C MET A 48 19.85 -7.69 7.14
N LEU A 49 18.83 -8.38 6.62
CA LEU A 49 17.43 -8.10 6.96
C LEU A 49 17.14 -8.30 8.46
N LYS A 50 17.75 -9.33 9.07
CA LYS A 50 17.70 -9.55 10.51
C LYS A 50 18.31 -8.37 11.27
N LYS A 51 19.50 -7.90 10.87
CA LYS A 51 20.18 -6.78 11.53
C LYS A 51 19.37 -5.49 11.45
N PHE A 52 18.95 -5.11 10.24
CA PHE A 52 18.13 -3.92 10.05
C PHE A 52 16.79 -4.03 10.77
N GLY A 53 16.14 -5.18 10.68
CA GLY A 53 14.89 -5.48 11.38
C GLY A 53 14.99 -5.26 12.89
N ILE A 54 15.99 -5.87 13.53
CA ILE A 54 16.17 -5.76 14.98
C ILE A 54 16.56 -4.34 15.38
N GLN A 55 17.48 -3.70 14.64
CA GLN A 55 17.92 -2.35 14.94
C GLN A 55 16.78 -1.34 14.87
N GLU A 56 15.93 -1.42 13.84
CA GLU A 56 14.75 -0.56 13.71
C GLU A 56 13.69 -0.83 14.79
N LEU A 57 13.45 -2.10 15.14
CA LEU A 57 12.54 -2.45 16.21
C LEU A 57 13.03 -1.96 17.58
N THR A 58 14.35 -1.97 17.82
CA THR A 58 14.96 -1.38 19.01
C THR A 58 14.85 0.15 18.99
N ASN A 59 15.14 0.81 17.86
CA ASN A 59 15.00 2.27 17.71
C ASN A 59 13.57 2.76 18.01
N ARG A 60 12.57 1.92 17.70
CA ARG A 60 11.15 2.20 17.95
C ARG A 60 10.68 1.82 19.35
N ASN A 61 11.58 1.40 20.23
CA ASN A 61 11.30 0.90 21.58
C ASN A 61 10.35 -0.33 21.60
N LEU A 62 10.31 -1.10 20.53
CA LEU A 62 9.49 -2.33 20.43
C LEU A 62 10.26 -3.57 20.89
N LEU A 63 11.59 -3.54 20.82
CA LEU A 63 12.45 -4.56 21.38
C LEU A 63 13.43 -3.96 22.38
N PRO A 64 13.80 -4.73 23.43
CA PRO A 64 14.87 -4.35 24.34
C PRO A 64 16.19 -4.08 23.57
N GLU A 65 17.03 -3.17 24.07
CA GLU A 65 18.37 -2.92 23.50
C GLU A 65 19.23 -4.19 23.51
N GLU A 66 19.00 -5.08 24.47
CA GLU A 66 19.65 -6.40 24.53
C GLU A 66 19.34 -7.28 23.32
N ALA A 67 18.28 -7.00 22.55
CA ALA A 67 17.92 -7.76 21.35
C ALA A 67 18.96 -7.64 20.23
N VAL A 68 19.58 -6.47 20.06
CA VAL A 68 20.70 -6.29 19.12
C VAL A 68 21.88 -7.16 19.56
N ALA A 69 22.19 -7.11 20.86
CA ALA A 69 23.10 -8.00 21.60
C ALA A 69 23.01 -9.47 21.19
N VAL A 70 21.83 -10.02 21.43
CA VAL A 70 21.54 -11.47 21.41
C VAL A 70 21.30 -11.99 19.99
N CYS A 71 20.63 -11.19 19.15
CA CYS A 71 20.19 -11.65 17.84
C CYS A 71 21.13 -11.23 16.71
N THR A 72 22.03 -10.27 16.92
CA THR A 72 23.11 -9.93 15.99
C THR A 72 24.49 -10.02 16.66
N PRO A 73 24.91 -11.22 17.13
CA PRO A 73 26.26 -11.38 17.63
C PRO A 73 27.25 -11.06 16.51
N LEU A 74 28.26 -10.26 16.84
CA LEU A 74 29.38 -9.84 15.97
C LEU A 74 30.18 -11.05 15.44
N SER A 75 29.61 -11.82 14.52
CA SER A 75 30.30 -12.89 13.79
C SER A 75 30.21 -12.63 12.29
N CYS A 76 30.76 -11.47 11.89
CA CYS A 76 31.21 -11.21 10.52
C CYS A 76 32.59 -10.50 10.53
N HIS A 77 33.41 -10.70 11.57
CA HIS A 77 34.84 -10.42 11.48
C HIS A 77 35.56 -11.69 11.01
N GLY A 78 35.43 -11.95 9.71
CA GLY A 78 36.46 -12.70 9.00
C GLY A 78 37.50 -11.71 8.50
N SER A 79 38.74 -11.92 8.96
CA SER A 79 39.99 -11.41 8.37
C SER A 79 40.41 -9.98 8.74
N ASP A 80 41.38 -9.92 9.66
CA ASP A 80 42.54 -9.03 9.70
C ASP A 80 42.59 -7.91 8.65
N SER A 81 42.42 -6.67 9.10
CA SER A 81 43.20 -5.52 8.62
C SER A 81 43.07 -4.37 9.60
N GLN A 82 44.17 -4.08 10.29
CA GLN A 82 44.43 -2.76 10.85
C GLN A 82 44.31 -1.74 9.70
N VAL A 83 43.31 -0.87 9.73
CA VAL A 83 43.34 0.39 8.97
C VAL A 83 42.78 1.49 9.85
N SER A 84 43.58 2.56 9.88
CA SER A 84 43.51 3.79 10.64
C SER A 84 42.14 4.42 10.85
N GLU A 85 42.06 5.21 11.92
CA GLU A 85 41.11 6.31 12.09
C GLU A 85 41.17 7.26 10.89
N ASP A 86 40.33 7.02 9.89
CA ASP A 86 39.88 8.04 8.96
C ASP A 86 38.37 7.85 8.84
N VAL A 87 37.63 8.78 9.46
CA VAL A 87 36.18 8.90 9.31
C VAL A 87 35.90 9.02 7.81
N PRO A 88 35.23 8.05 7.17
CA PRO A 88 34.79 8.26 5.80
C PRO A 88 33.74 9.37 5.85
N GLN A 89 34.08 10.56 5.34
CA GLN A 89 33.05 11.46 4.86
C GLN A 89 32.25 10.66 3.85
N TYR A 90 31.05 10.22 4.24
CA TYR A 90 30.08 9.65 3.35
C TYR A 90 29.81 10.70 2.28
N GLN A 91 30.50 10.58 1.14
CA GLN A 91 29.99 11.13 -0.09
C GLN A 91 28.64 10.45 -0.29
N GLU A 92 27.59 11.25 -0.17
CA GLU A 92 26.22 10.97 -0.57
C GLU A 92 26.21 10.62 -2.07
N LYS A 93 26.72 9.43 -2.39
CA LYS A 93 26.64 8.88 -3.74
C LYS A 93 25.23 8.39 -3.88
N ASN A 94 24.42 9.23 -4.54
CA ASN A 94 23.09 8.91 -5.02
C ASN A 94 23.12 7.48 -5.61
N PRO A 95 22.46 6.49 -4.95
CA PRO A 95 22.60 5.08 -5.31
C PRO A 95 21.88 4.71 -6.62
N TYR A 96 21.18 5.68 -7.23
CA TYR A 96 20.50 5.49 -8.49
C TYR A 96 21.33 6.10 -9.63
N PRO A 97 21.73 5.32 -10.65
CA PRO A 97 22.13 5.92 -11.92
C PRO A 97 20.91 6.65 -12.48
N GLU A 98 21.08 7.94 -12.81
CA GLU A 98 20.05 8.88 -13.29
C GLU A 98 18.99 8.34 -14.28
N PRO A 99 19.21 7.32 -15.15
CA PRO A 99 18.18 6.86 -16.08
C PRO A 99 17.03 6.06 -15.45
N TRP A 100 17.26 5.42 -14.29
CA TRP A 100 16.25 4.53 -13.68
C TRP A 100 15.25 5.26 -12.78
N SER A 101 15.64 6.43 -12.25
CA SER A 101 14.73 7.31 -11.52
C SER A 101 13.71 7.96 -12.46
N GLU A 102 14.14 8.42 -13.64
CA GLU A 102 13.25 9.07 -14.60
C GLU A 102 12.21 8.10 -15.17
N ALA A 103 12.64 6.92 -15.62
CA ALA A 103 11.73 5.92 -16.18
C ALA A 103 10.66 5.46 -15.17
N ARG A 104 11.03 5.34 -13.88
CA ARG A 104 10.08 4.99 -12.83
C ARG A 104 9.13 6.14 -12.50
N LEU A 105 9.65 7.37 -12.42
CA LEU A 105 8.84 8.58 -12.21
C LEU A 105 7.84 8.78 -13.36
N GLU A 106 8.27 8.54 -14.60
CA GLU A 106 7.41 8.64 -15.78
C GLU A 106 6.33 7.57 -15.77
N PHE A 107 6.67 6.32 -15.43
CA PHE A 107 5.70 5.24 -15.26
C PHE A 107 4.67 5.53 -14.15
N GLU A 108 5.13 6.03 -12.99
CA GLU A 108 4.23 6.41 -11.90
C GLU A 108 3.32 7.58 -12.31
N ARG A 109 3.84 8.56 -13.05
CA ARG A 109 3.07 9.69 -13.59
C ARG A 109 2.03 9.24 -14.61
N GLU A 110 2.40 8.36 -15.54
CA GLU A 110 1.51 7.81 -16.56
C GLU A 110 0.37 7.00 -15.91
N LYS A 111 0.70 6.16 -14.92
CA LYS A 111 -0.29 5.42 -14.14
C LYS A 111 -1.29 6.36 -13.45
N LEU A 112 -0.80 7.45 -12.85
CA LEU A 112 -1.65 8.44 -12.17
C LEU A 112 -2.56 9.18 -13.16
N GLN A 113 -2.07 9.49 -14.36
CA GLN A 113 -2.88 10.09 -15.42
C GLN A 113 -3.98 9.15 -15.92
N LEU A 114 -3.67 7.87 -16.09
CA LEU A 114 -4.66 6.84 -16.46
C LEU A 114 -5.76 6.72 -15.42
N GLU A 115 -5.41 6.68 -14.13
CA GLU A 115 -6.40 6.59 -13.04
C GLU A 115 -7.30 7.83 -12.98
N LEU A 116 -6.75 9.03 -13.22
CA LEU A 116 -7.54 10.26 -13.30
C LEU A 116 -8.51 10.23 -14.49
N LYS A 117 -8.05 9.79 -15.65
CA LYS A 117 -8.87 9.68 -16.86
C LYS A 117 -9.99 8.64 -16.72
N GLU A 118 -9.76 7.56 -15.98
CA GLU A 118 -10.80 6.60 -15.62
C GLU A 118 -11.86 7.21 -14.71
N ARG A 119 -11.44 7.92 -13.64
CA ARG A 119 -12.40 8.62 -12.76
C ARG A 119 -13.21 9.69 -13.49
N GLU A 120 -12.62 10.41 -14.44
CA GLU A 120 -13.34 11.40 -15.25
C GLU A 120 -14.38 10.73 -16.15
N ARG A 121 -14.04 9.60 -16.80
CA ARG A 121 -15.00 8.82 -17.58
C ARG A 121 -16.14 8.28 -16.71
N ASP A 122 -15.85 7.78 -15.53
CA ASP A 122 -16.89 7.26 -14.61
C ASP A 122 -17.85 8.37 -14.16
N ARG A 123 -17.32 9.57 -13.89
CA ARG A 123 -18.14 10.75 -13.57
C ARG A 123 -19.01 11.16 -14.74
N GLU A 124 -18.46 11.16 -15.95
CA GLU A 124 -19.22 11.50 -17.16
C GLU A 124 -20.29 10.47 -17.48
N PHE A 125 -19.97 9.19 -17.37
CA PHE A 125 -20.93 8.09 -17.54
C PHE A 125 -22.07 8.20 -16.53
N ASN A 126 -21.76 8.39 -15.24
CA ASN A 126 -22.78 8.60 -14.20
C ASN A 126 -23.63 9.84 -14.47
N ARG A 127 -23.04 10.94 -14.96
CA ARG A 127 -23.78 12.16 -15.30
C ARG A 127 -24.78 11.92 -16.44
N LEU A 128 -24.36 11.21 -17.48
CA LEU A 128 -25.21 10.86 -18.62
C LEU A 128 -26.32 9.89 -18.21
N GLU A 129 -26.00 8.85 -17.45
CA GLU A 129 -26.98 7.88 -16.99
C GLU A 129 -28.03 8.52 -16.07
N LEU A 130 -27.62 9.45 -15.20
CA LEU A 130 -28.54 10.22 -14.38
C LEU A 130 -29.44 11.12 -15.24
N GLY A 131 -28.87 11.77 -16.27
CA GLY A 131 -29.61 12.58 -17.24
C GLY A 131 -30.67 11.78 -17.99
N ASP A 132 -30.31 10.61 -18.51
CA ASP A 132 -31.23 9.71 -19.21
C ASP A 132 -32.35 9.21 -18.30
N ARG A 133 -32.03 8.89 -17.04
CA ARG A 133 -33.04 8.49 -16.04
C ARG A 133 -34.02 9.61 -15.71
N VAL A 134 -33.54 10.86 -15.63
CA VAL A 134 -34.38 12.03 -15.39
C VAL A 134 -35.28 12.31 -16.60
N LEU A 135 -34.75 12.29 -17.82
CA LEU A 135 -35.52 12.45 -19.06
C LEU A 135 -36.62 11.40 -19.17
N LYS A 136 -36.28 10.13 -18.95
CA LYS A 136 -37.25 9.02 -18.98
C LYS A 136 -38.35 9.17 -17.94
N ARG A 137 -38.05 9.74 -16.77
CA ARG A 137 -39.08 10.03 -15.75
C ARG A 137 -40.00 11.17 -16.21
N LEU A 138 -39.44 12.24 -16.76
CA LEU A 138 -40.22 13.37 -17.27
C LEU A 138 -41.17 12.94 -18.41
N GLU A 139 -40.70 12.11 -19.35
CA GLU A 139 -41.56 11.57 -20.42
C GLU A 139 -42.73 10.72 -19.89
N LEU A 140 -42.49 9.93 -18.84
CA LEU A 140 -43.54 9.14 -18.20
C LEU A 140 -44.55 10.02 -17.45
N GLU A 141 -44.09 11.06 -16.78
CA GLU A 141 -44.96 12.05 -16.11
C GLU A 141 -45.79 12.84 -17.13
N GLU A 142 -45.21 13.23 -18.26
CA GLU A 142 -45.91 13.95 -19.34
C GLU A 142 -47.00 13.08 -19.97
N LYS A 143 -46.67 11.83 -20.34
CA LYS A 143 -47.67 10.87 -20.84
C LYS A 143 -48.79 10.60 -19.84
N GLY A 144 -48.46 10.56 -18.55
CA GLY A 144 -49.45 10.42 -17.48
C GLY A 144 -50.39 11.62 -17.40
N ARG A 145 -49.88 12.85 -17.54
CA ARG A 145 -50.71 14.07 -17.56
C ARG A 145 -51.61 14.13 -18.80
N ASP A 146 -51.08 13.81 -19.97
CA ASP A 146 -51.85 13.83 -21.21
C ASP A 146 -53.02 12.85 -21.15
N GLY A 147 -52.80 11.63 -20.63
CA GLY A 147 -53.87 10.66 -20.41
C GLY A 147 -54.93 11.15 -19.41
N GLN A 148 -54.53 11.86 -18.34
CA GLN A 148 -55.49 12.45 -17.40
C GLN A 148 -56.30 13.59 -18.02
N ILE A 149 -55.68 14.42 -18.86
CA ILE A 149 -56.36 15.50 -19.59
C ILE A 149 -57.38 14.92 -20.57
N GLU A 150 -57.05 13.83 -21.25
CA GLU A 150 -57.96 13.14 -22.17
C GLU A 150 -59.17 12.54 -21.44
N ILE A 151 -58.95 11.87 -20.30
CA ILE A 151 -60.03 11.34 -19.45
C ILE A 151 -60.94 12.46 -18.95
N ALA A 152 -60.36 13.56 -18.47
CA ALA A 152 -61.14 14.71 -17.98
C ALA A 152 -61.99 15.36 -19.10
N LYS A 153 -61.48 15.43 -20.34
CA LYS A 153 -62.24 15.92 -21.50
C LYS A 153 -63.42 15.01 -21.84
N ILE A 154 -63.23 13.68 -21.78
CA ILE A 154 -64.31 12.72 -22.04
C ILE A 154 -65.42 12.86 -20.99
N GLN A 155 -65.06 12.96 -19.71
CA GLN A 155 -66.04 13.14 -18.62
C GLN A 155 -66.85 14.43 -18.77
N GLN A 156 -66.21 15.54 -19.15
CA GLN A 156 -66.92 16.81 -19.40
C GLN A 156 -67.90 16.72 -20.58
N LEU A 157 -67.57 15.94 -21.62
CA LEU A 157 -68.46 15.72 -22.76
C LEU A 157 -69.68 14.87 -22.36
N GLU A 158 -69.49 13.84 -21.54
CA GLU A 158 -70.59 13.00 -21.05
C GLU A 158 -71.53 13.75 -20.10
N GLU A 159 -71.01 14.66 -19.27
CA GLU A 159 -71.83 15.51 -18.38
C GLU A 159 -72.61 16.61 -19.13
N SER A 160 -72.27 16.89 -20.40
CA SER A 160 -72.87 17.94 -21.22
C SER A 160 -73.98 17.45 -22.17
N THR A 161 -74.31 16.16 -22.14
CA THR A 161 -75.39 15.51 -22.94
C THR A 161 -76.54 15.02 -22.08
#